data_AF-A0A822G2N3-F1
#
_entry.id   AF-A0A822G2N3-F1
#
_cell.length_a   1.000
_cell.length_b   1.000
_cell.length_c   1.000
_cell.angle_alpha   90.00
_cell.angle_beta   90.00
_cell.angle_gamma   90.00
#
_symmetry.space_group_name_H-M   'P 1'
#
loop_
_entity.id
_entity.type
_entity.pdbx_description
1 polymer ?
#
loop_
_entity_poly.entity_id
_entity_poly.type
_entity_poly.pdbx_seq_one_letter_code
_entity_poly.pdbx_strand_id
1 'polypeptide(L)'
;KVNAGLSRSSAFASKATGHPLAYITAKITLGQNLAELTNNITNVACACFEPSLDYVAIKVSRCDLSKSNRCSNEIESSRKRLDEVMFIGKSFEEAFQHA
;
A
#
# COMPACT_ATOMS: atom_id res chain seq x y z
N LYS A 1 -6.36 6.89 14.96
CA LYS A 1 -5.94 8.23 14.47
C LYS A 1 -6.18 8.26 12.96
N VAL A 2 -6.92 9.26 12.47
CA VAL A 2 -7.19 9.43 11.03
C VAL A 2 -6.07 10.27 10.42
N ASN A 3 -5.62 9.93 9.21
CA ASN A 3 -4.73 10.77 8.42
C ASN A 3 -5.52 11.29 7.21
N ALA A 4 -5.63 12.61 7.08
CA ALA A 4 -6.38 13.26 6.02
C ALA A 4 -5.61 13.37 4.68
N GLY A 5 -4.47 12.70 4.57
CA GLY A 5 -3.64 12.69 3.36
C GLY A 5 -3.17 11.30 2.97
N LEU A 6 -2.58 11.21 1.77
CA LEU A 6 -1.93 9.99 1.30
C LEU A 6 -0.77 9.60 2.22
N SER A 7 -0.57 8.29 2.37
CA SER A 7 0.42 7.73 3.28
C SER A 7 1.13 6.54 2.64
N ARG A 8 2.19 6.06 3.31
CA ARG A 8 2.82 4.79 2.93
C ARG A 8 1.81 3.63 2.85
N SER A 9 0.79 3.64 3.69
CA SER A 9 -0.28 2.62 3.65
C SER A 9 -1.17 2.76 2.43
N SER A 10 -1.50 3.98 1.97
CA SER A 10 -2.27 4.16 0.74
C SER A 10 -1.45 3.77 -0.49
N ALA A 11 -0.14 4.01 -0.47
CA ALA A 11 0.76 3.54 -1.53
C ALA A 11 0.82 2.00 -1.59
N PHE A 12 0.93 1.34 -0.43
CA PHE A 12 0.84 -0.12 -0.35
C PHE A 12 -0.51 -0.65 -0.86
N ALA A 13 -1.62 -0.08 -0.38
CA ALA A 13 -2.97 -0.48 -0.81
C ALA A 13 -3.16 -0.29 -2.32
N SER A 14 -2.64 0.79 -2.90
CA SER A 14 -2.74 1.03 -4.34
C SER A 14 -2.00 -0.04 -5.16
N LYS A 15 -0.82 -0.47 -4.68
CA LYS A 15 -0.07 -1.56 -5.33
C LYS A 15 -0.75 -2.91 -5.12
N ALA A 16 -1.20 -3.20 -3.91
CA ALA A 16 -1.82 -4.47 -3.54
C ALA A 16 -3.21 -4.69 -4.15
N THR A 17 -3.88 -3.64 -4.65
CA THR A 17 -5.20 -3.74 -5.27
C THR A 17 -5.21 -3.40 -6.75
N GLY A 18 -4.11 -2.82 -7.25
CA GLY A 18 -4.08 -2.16 -8.56
C GLY A 18 -4.90 -0.85 -8.62
N HIS A 19 -5.59 -0.47 -7.56
CA HIS A 19 -6.46 0.70 -7.55
C HIS A 19 -5.65 1.98 -7.27
N PRO A 20 -5.51 2.92 -8.23
CA PRO A 20 -4.57 4.04 -8.10
C PRO A 20 -5.16 5.18 -7.23
N LEU A 21 -5.14 5.00 -5.90
CA LEU A 21 -5.77 5.91 -4.93
C LEU A 21 -5.31 7.36 -5.06
N ALA A 22 -4.01 7.59 -5.30
CA ALA A 22 -3.46 8.93 -5.46
C ALA A 22 -4.00 9.64 -6.71
N TYR A 23 -4.11 8.91 -7.82
CA TYR A 23 -4.65 9.43 -9.08
C TYR A 23 -6.13 9.78 -8.94
N ILE A 24 -6.90 8.87 -8.35
CA ILE A 24 -8.35 9.05 -8.13
C ILE A 24 -8.59 10.25 -7.21
N THR A 25 -7.84 10.35 -6.11
CA THR A 25 -7.93 11.49 -5.17
C THR A 25 -7.63 12.82 -5.88
N ALA A 26 -6.61 12.86 -6.75
CA ALA A 26 -6.28 14.06 -7.51
C ALA A 26 -7.44 14.47 -8.45
N LYS A 27 -8.07 13.51 -9.13
CA LYS A 27 -9.22 13.79 -10.01
C LYS A 27 -10.46 14.24 -9.24
N ILE A 28 -10.75 13.62 -8.10
CA ILE A 28 -11.85 14.04 -7.21
C ILE A 28 -11.61 15.47 -6.72
N THR A 29 -10.36 15.82 -6.40
CA THR A 29 -9.98 17.17 -5.97
C THR A 29 -10.21 18.21 -7.07
N LEU A 30 -10.15 17.80 -8.34
CA LEU A 30 -10.49 18.63 -9.50
C LEU A 30 -12.01 18.70 -9.78
N GLY A 31 -12.84 18.13 -8.91
CA GLY A 31 -14.30 18.17 -9.00
C GLY A 31 -14.93 17.01 -9.80
N GLN A 32 -14.15 16.01 -10.21
CA GLN A 32 -14.70 14.83 -10.89
C GLN A 32 -15.38 13.88 -9.90
N ASN A 33 -16.52 13.31 -10.26
CA ASN A 33 -17.17 12.32 -9.42
C ASN A 33 -16.48 10.96 -9.55
N LEU A 34 -16.39 10.19 -8.47
CA LEU A 34 -15.88 8.82 -8.51
C LEU A 34 -16.65 7.94 -9.51
N ALA A 35 -17.94 8.22 -9.71
CA ALA A 35 -18.81 7.55 -10.69
C ALA A 35 -18.38 7.77 -12.16
N GLU A 36 -17.70 8.88 -12.44
CA GLU A 36 -17.28 9.29 -13.79
C GLU A 36 -15.85 8.83 -14.11
N LEU A 37 -15.10 8.44 -13.09
CA LEU A 37 -13.72 8.00 -13.25
C LEU A 37 -13.69 6.58 -13.80
N THR A 38 -12.98 6.39 -14.91
CA THR A 38 -12.74 5.07 -15.49
C THR A 38 -11.62 4.35 -14.74
N ASN A 39 -11.78 3.04 -14.52
CA ASN A 39 -10.72 2.21 -13.98
C ASN A 39 -9.65 1.96 -15.05
N ASN A 40 -8.44 2.47 -14.85
CA ASN A 40 -7.33 2.32 -15.81
C ASN A 40 -6.86 0.87 -16.02
N ILE A 41 -7.17 -0.07 -15.12
CA ILE A 41 -6.79 -1.48 -15.28
C ILE A 41 -7.75 -2.19 -16.22
N THR A 42 -9.04 -2.08 -15.96
CA THR A 42 -10.06 -2.82 -16.71
C THR A 42 -10.58 -2.03 -17.91
N ASN A 43 -10.43 -0.71 -17.95
CA ASN A 43 -10.91 0.25 -18.97
C ASN A 43 -12.41 0.16 -19.32
N VAL A 44 -13.17 -0.68 -18.63
CA VAL A 44 -14.58 -0.97 -18.91
C VAL A 44 -15.46 -0.55 -17.72
N ALA A 45 -14.93 -0.57 -16.50
CA ALA A 45 -15.68 -0.28 -15.28
C ALA A 45 -15.33 1.10 -14.69
N CYS A 46 -16.31 1.69 -14.01
CA CYS A 46 -16.13 2.84 -13.14
C CYS A 46 -15.13 2.53 -12.00
N ALA A 47 -14.41 3.55 -11.52
CA ALA A 47 -13.54 3.46 -10.35
C ALA A 47 -14.31 3.38 -9.01
N CYS A 48 -15.63 3.48 -9.05
CA CYS A 48 -16.55 3.36 -7.93
C CYS A 48 -16.83 1.90 -7.53
N PHE A 49 -15.79 1.17 -7.12
CA PHE A 49 -15.94 -0.22 -6.66
C PHE A 49 -14.96 -0.56 -5.54
N GLU A 50 -15.27 -1.60 -4.78
CA GLU A 50 -14.34 -2.19 -3.81
C GLU A 50 -13.54 -3.32 -4.49
N PRO A 51 -12.20 -3.24 -4.54
CA PRO A 51 -11.38 -4.29 -5.13
C PRO A 51 -11.50 -5.60 -4.36
N SER A 52 -11.75 -6.69 -5.07
CA SER A 52 -11.67 -8.06 -4.54
C SER A 52 -10.33 -8.67 -4.93
N LEU A 53 -9.63 -9.27 -3.97
CA LEU A 53 -8.32 -9.89 -4.18
C LEU A 53 -8.43 -11.40 -3.95
N ASP A 54 -7.89 -12.17 -4.88
CA ASP A 54 -7.75 -13.63 -4.83
C ASP A 54 -6.35 -14.07 -4.36
N TYR A 55 -5.58 -13.14 -3.78
CA TYR A 55 -4.22 -13.34 -3.27
C TYR A 55 -4.00 -12.60 -1.94
N VAL A 56 -2.91 -12.94 -1.27
CA VAL A 56 -2.43 -12.31 -0.04
C VAL A 56 -1.23 -11.41 -0.36
N ALA A 57 -1.30 -10.14 0.06
CA ALA A 57 -0.19 -9.20 -0.03
C ALA A 57 0.44 -8.95 1.36
N ILE A 58 1.75 -9.19 1.50
CA ILE A 58 2.50 -9.02 2.75
C ILE A 58 3.44 -7.83 2.63
N LYS A 59 3.50 -7.02 3.69
CA LYS A 59 4.45 -5.90 3.81
C LYS A 59 5.45 -6.16 4.93
N VAL A 60 6.72 -6.29 4.57
CA VAL A 60 7.81 -6.46 5.54
C VAL A 60 8.64 -5.17 5.59
N SER A 61 8.92 -4.71 6.80
CA SER A 61 9.76 -3.54 7.01
C SER A 61 11.20 -3.97 7.28
N ARG A 62 12.15 -3.46 6.51
CA ARG A 62 13.57 -3.70 6.72
C ARG A 62 14.16 -2.59 7.61
N CYS A 63 14.75 -3.01 8.72
CA CYS A 63 15.56 -2.14 9.57
C CYS A 63 17.02 -2.55 9.41
N ASP A 64 17.86 -1.66 8.92
CA ASP A 64 19.30 -1.88 8.90
C ASP A 64 19.91 -1.30 10.18
N LEU A 65 20.00 -2.13 11.22
CA LEU A 65 20.53 -1.75 12.52
C LEU A 65 22.06 -1.62 12.52
N SER A 66 22.73 -2.14 11.48
CA SER A 66 24.20 -2.10 11.35
C SER A 66 24.76 -0.68 11.19
N LYS A 67 23.94 0.26 10.73
CA LYS A 67 24.34 1.66 10.51
C LYS A 67 24.17 2.53 11.77
N SER A 68 23.60 2.00 12.85
CA SER A 68 23.34 2.76 14.07
C SER A 68 23.90 2.05 15.29
N ASN A 69 25.19 2.27 15.56
CA ASN A 69 25.90 1.76 16.75
C ASN A 69 25.32 2.23 18.11
N ARG A 70 24.23 3.03 18.11
CA ARG A 70 23.59 3.56 19.32
C ARG A 70 22.06 3.31 19.39
N CYS A 71 21.48 2.55 18.46
CA CYS A 71 20.05 2.26 18.50
C CYS A 71 19.77 0.92 19.19
N SER A 72 18.85 0.93 20.16
CA SER A 72 18.25 -0.27 20.74
C SER A 72 17.57 -1.11 19.64
N ASN A 73 17.75 -2.44 19.70
CA ASN A 73 17.08 -3.42 18.83
C ASN A 73 15.59 -3.58 19.14
N GLU A 74 15.08 -2.86 20.14
CA GLU A 74 13.69 -2.91 20.56
C GLU A 74 12.78 -2.20 19.56
N ILE A 75 11.60 -2.79 19.34
CA ILE A 75 10.55 -2.23 18.51
C ILE A 75 9.90 -1.08 19.28
N GLU A 76 10.48 0.10 19.18
CA GLU A 76 9.90 1.34 19.70
C GLU A 76 8.83 1.90 18.75
N SER A 77 7.90 2.68 19.30
CA SER A 77 6.86 3.41 18.55
C SER A 77 7.47 4.42 17.55
N SER A 78 8.68 4.90 17.82
CA SER A 78 9.51 5.70 16.93
C SER A 78 10.00 4.85 15.75
N ARG A 79 9.63 5.25 14.53
CA ARG A 79 9.97 4.50 13.31
C ARG A 79 11.49 4.47 13.07
N LYS A 80 12.10 3.30 13.25
CA LYS A 80 13.48 2.97 12.84
C LYS A 80 13.58 2.25 11.47
N ARG A 81 12.50 2.25 10.68
CA ARG A 81 12.40 1.48 9.42
C ARG A 81 12.94 2.31 8.25
N LEU A 82 13.92 1.77 7.54
CA LEU A 82 14.57 2.43 6.40
C LEU A 82 13.89 2.09 5.08
N ASP A 83 13.41 0.86 4.95
CA ASP A 83 12.80 0.38 3.72
C ASP A 83 11.61 -0.55 3.99
N GLU A 84 10.73 -0.69 3.00
CA GLU A 84 9.54 -1.55 3.07
C GLU A 84 9.42 -2.33 1.76
N VAL A 85 9.37 -3.66 1.85
CA VAL A 85 9.21 -4.55 0.69
C VAL A 85 7.81 -5.18 0.71
N MET A 86 7.26 -5.42 -0.48
CA MET A 86 5.93 -6.01 -0.67
C MET A 86 6.04 -7.29 -1.47
N PHE A 87 5.32 -8.32 -1.01
CA PHE A 87 5.25 -9.63 -1.63
C PHE A 87 3.78 -10.04 -1.82
N ILE A 88 3.51 -10.80 -2.87
CA ILE A 88 2.17 -11.27 -3.23
C ILE A 88 2.24 -12.79 -3.46
N GLY A 89 1.30 -13.54 -2.89
CA GLY A 89 1.17 -14.98 -3.07
C GLY A 89 -0.27 -15.44 -2.95
N LYS A 90 -0.60 -16.64 -3.43
CA LYS A 90 -1.96 -17.20 -3.35
C LYS A 90 -2.32 -17.68 -1.95
N SER A 91 -1.32 -18.05 -1.16
CA SER A 91 -1.46 -18.34 0.28
C SER A 91 -0.56 -17.45 1.12
N PHE A 92 -0.82 -17.43 2.42
CA PHE A 92 0.02 -16.68 3.36
C PHE A 92 1.46 -17.22 3.39
N GLU A 93 1.62 -18.55 3.39
CA GLU A 93 2.92 -19.21 3.45
C GLU A 93 3.77 -18.88 2.21
N GLU A 94 3.17 -18.91 1.02
CA GLU A 94 3.85 -18.54 -0.23
C GLU A 94 4.29 -17.07 -0.18
N ALA A 95 3.36 -16.17 0.15
CA ALA A 95 3.66 -14.74 0.22
C ALA A 95 4.73 -14.43 1.28
N PHE A 96 4.76 -15.17 2.39
CA PHE A 96 5.68 -14.94 3.51
C PHE A 96 7.06 -15.55 3.27
N GLN A 97 7.16 -16.72 2.61
CA GLN A 97 8.45 -17.30 2.25
C GLN A 97 9.23 -16.43 1.25
N HIS A 98 8.50 -15.74 0.37
CA HIS A 98 9.10 -14.77 -0.52
C HIS A 98 9.45 -13.46 0.17
N ALA A 99 8.95 -13.22 1.39
CA ALA A 99 9.04 -11.94 2.08
C ALA A 99 10.31 -11.71 2.92
#